data_AF-A0A1G7ZM85-F1
#
_entry.id   AF-A0A1G7ZM85-F1
#
_cell.length_a   1.000
_cell.length_b   1.000
_cell.length_c   1.000
_cell.angle_alpha   90.00
_cell.angle_beta   90.00
_cell.angle_gamma   90.00
#
_symmetry.space_group_name_H-M   'P 1'
#
loop_
_entity.id
_entity.type
_entity.pdbx_description
1 polymer ?
#
loop_
_entity_poly.entity_id
_entity_poly.type
_entity_poly.pdbx_seq_one_letter_code
_entity_poly.pdbx_strand_id
1 'polypeptide(L)'
;MKRAALITFLALLVRLPFLAQGPGGWDDVDFALGLQEYDLAAMQPHFPGYPIYMLVAFLFGSLTDNPFLALSALSAVAASLTVFPLYSISLRCGGKRVADAACLLWAVAPLSVVLGTQPLSDSFGTLLATLLVASSLRALDGTLGERRRALALLVSGILLGLLYGVRVSYIMLGAVPLWAGYVYGRDTKRWMDVANAAFGAALVSLLWVYAMAVNVGSMQGLWELARAFTGGHFSDWGGAYTGGNIMERFGYWMLRQWLAAGLGAPWPGQHWISLGVLVLLPVALVGWWMVQKKVRRTARTRWREAGLFFMWIVPYFWWAFFAQNVEKPRHILPLLVPLLQGLAFGFLSWRRAGRVFLLAFAACMAAVSWTQIHDQRTQASPMVQLADYAALHLPASGVVYTYEEERVMRYRHPSLQVVRLRGWPVFQTSVLSLRAQPESVFMTDAVLEGFHKPILRQYVRERARFTGNPWLYPTYHRIILYEIRPDRKVEWRNCIRNG
;
A
#
# COMPACT_ATOMS: atom_id res chain seq x y z
N MET A 1 -10.16 14.56 22.18
CA MET A 1 -9.75 15.58 21.19
C MET A 1 -8.37 16.16 21.46
N LYS A 2 -8.09 16.89 22.57
CA LYS A 2 -6.74 17.46 22.84
C LYS A 2 -5.57 16.47 22.68
N ARG A 3 -5.68 15.26 23.26
CA ARG A 3 -4.65 14.20 23.12
C ARG A 3 -4.50 13.67 21.70
N ALA A 4 -5.61 13.45 21.00
CA ALA A 4 -5.57 13.02 19.60
C ALA A 4 -4.87 14.07 18.72
N ALA A 5 -5.17 15.36 18.92
CA ALA A 5 -4.50 16.44 18.21
C ALA A 5 -2.99 16.48 18.51
N LEU A 6 -2.59 16.29 19.78
CA LEU A 6 -1.18 16.20 20.15
C LEU A 6 -0.49 14.99 19.48
N ILE A 7 -1.11 13.81 19.50
CA ILE A 7 -0.57 12.61 18.84
C ILE A 7 -0.44 12.85 17.33
N THR A 8 -1.47 13.41 16.67
CA THR A 8 -1.42 13.78 15.26
C THR A 8 -0.28 14.75 14.96
N PHE A 9 -0.11 15.78 15.78
CA PHE A 9 0.95 16.78 15.60
C PHE A 9 2.34 16.16 15.74
N LEU A 10 2.57 15.38 16.81
CA LEU A 10 3.85 14.68 17.01
C LEU A 10 4.13 13.66 15.91
N ALA A 11 3.10 12.91 15.49
CA ALA A 11 3.18 11.95 14.40
C ALA A 11 3.59 12.63 13.08
N LEU A 12 3.06 13.82 12.80
CA LEU A 12 3.43 14.61 11.63
C LEU A 12 4.87 15.13 11.76
N LEU A 13 5.22 15.75 12.89
CA LEU A 13 6.56 16.30 13.14
C LEU A 13 7.66 15.25 12.98
N VAL A 14 7.44 14.02 13.46
CA VAL A 14 8.40 12.92 13.31
C VAL A 14 8.58 12.51 11.85
N ARG A 15 7.55 12.64 11.01
CA ARG A 15 7.59 12.24 9.59
C ARG A 15 8.27 13.28 8.68
N LEU A 16 8.14 14.57 8.99
CA LEU A 16 8.61 15.67 8.11
C LEU A 16 10.10 15.59 7.70
N PRO A 17 11.05 15.24 8.57
CA PRO A 17 12.46 15.13 8.16
C PRO A 17 12.75 13.96 7.20
N PHE A 18 11.83 13.00 7.09
CA PHE A 18 12.01 11.75 6.38
C PHE A 18 11.10 11.60 5.15
N LEU A 19 10.44 12.67 4.72
CA LEU A 19 9.69 12.67 3.47
C LEU A 19 10.62 12.28 2.32
N ALA A 20 10.15 11.38 1.45
CA ALA A 20 10.92 10.98 0.28
C ALA A 20 11.11 12.17 -0.67
N GLN A 21 12.30 12.27 -1.24
CA GLN A 21 12.67 13.36 -2.16
C GLN A 21 12.97 12.86 -3.57
N GLY A 22 12.82 11.56 -3.80
CA GLY A 22 13.16 10.89 -5.05
C GLY A 22 12.49 9.52 -5.16
N PRO A 23 12.73 8.81 -6.26
CA PRO A 23 12.04 7.57 -6.57
C PRO A 23 12.46 6.41 -5.66
N GLY A 24 11.48 5.67 -5.17
CA GLY A 24 11.63 4.45 -4.39
C GLY A 24 11.29 3.19 -5.19
N GLY A 25 10.50 3.30 -6.27
CA GLY A 25 10.06 2.18 -7.09
C GLY A 25 9.11 2.58 -8.22
N TRP A 26 8.43 1.60 -8.82
CA TRP A 26 7.54 1.85 -9.97
C TRP A 26 6.41 2.85 -9.68
N ASP A 27 5.62 2.56 -8.64
CA ASP A 27 4.36 3.29 -8.38
C ASP A 27 4.62 4.76 -8.03
N ASP A 28 5.73 5.08 -7.36
CA ASP A 28 6.03 6.46 -7.01
C ASP A 28 6.46 7.31 -8.20
N VAL A 29 7.18 6.73 -9.16
CA VAL A 29 7.49 7.39 -10.43
C VAL A 29 6.20 7.65 -11.22
N ASP A 30 5.28 6.68 -11.26
CA ASP A 30 3.99 6.85 -11.94
C ASP A 30 3.19 8.03 -11.36
N PHE A 31 3.14 8.17 -10.03
CA PHE A 31 2.49 9.31 -9.39
C PHE A 31 3.25 10.61 -9.62
N ALA A 32 4.58 10.59 -9.59
CA ALA A 32 5.39 11.78 -9.82
C ALA A 32 5.25 12.30 -11.26
N LEU A 33 5.24 11.41 -12.25
CA LEU A 33 4.94 11.74 -13.64
C LEU A 33 3.50 12.24 -13.79
N GLY A 34 2.53 11.59 -13.15
CA GLY A 34 1.13 12.03 -13.19
C GLY A 34 0.88 13.40 -12.56
N LEU A 35 1.74 13.84 -11.65
CA LEU A 35 1.70 15.19 -11.08
C LEU A 35 2.23 16.25 -12.06
N GLN A 36 3.13 15.87 -12.97
CA GLN A 36 3.62 16.73 -14.04
C GLN A 36 2.63 16.77 -15.20
N GLU A 37 2.20 15.59 -15.65
CA GLU A 37 1.25 15.42 -16.74
C GLU A 37 0.37 14.21 -16.46
N TYR A 38 -0.91 14.46 -16.14
CA TYR A 38 -1.87 13.39 -15.90
C TYR A 38 -2.35 12.80 -17.21
N ASP A 39 -1.75 11.69 -17.61
CA ASP A 39 -2.09 10.95 -18.84
C ASP A 39 -2.21 9.45 -18.54
N LEU A 40 -3.45 8.96 -18.61
CA LEU A 40 -3.75 7.55 -18.38
C LEU A 40 -3.30 6.65 -19.54
N ALA A 41 -3.20 7.17 -20.77
CA ALA A 41 -2.67 6.42 -21.90
C ALA A 41 -1.16 6.19 -21.77
N ALA A 42 -0.43 7.16 -21.21
CA ALA A 42 0.99 7.05 -20.85
C ALA A 42 1.24 6.33 -19.50
N MET A 43 0.18 5.81 -18.85
CA MET A 43 0.25 5.13 -17.54
C MET A 43 0.86 6.00 -16.43
N GLN A 44 0.53 7.29 -16.39
CA GLN A 44 1.03 8.24 -15.39
C GLN A 44 -0.13 8.97 -14.66
N PRO A 45 -0.70 8.36 -13.60
CA PRO A 45 -0.34 7.06 -13.06
C PRO A 45 -1.05 5.90 -13.79
N HIS A 46 -0.57 4.68 -13.57
CA HIS A 46 -1.23 3.48 -14.09
C HIS A 46 -2.71 3.37 -13.69
N PHE A 47 -3.50 2.66 -14.48
CA PHE A 47 -4.92 2.42 -14.21
C PHE A 47 -5.12 1.85 -12.78
N PRO A 48 -6.09 2.33 -11.97
CA PRO A 48 -7.25 3.13 -12.31
C PRO A 48 -7.02 4.64 -12.26
N GLY A 49 -5.79 5.13 -12.43
CA GLY A 49 -5.52 6.57 -12.52
C GLY A 49 -5.53 7.32 -11.20
N TYR A 50 -6.08 6.72 -10.14
CA TYR A 50 -6.12 7.32 -8.80
C TYR A 50 -6.68 8.76 -8.80
N PRO A 51 -7.77 9.06 -9.53
CA PRO A 51 -8.16 10.44 -9.86
C PRO A 51 -8.40 11.32 -8.64
N ILE A 52 -8.96 10.78 -7.55
CA ILE A 52 -9.20 11.55 -6.32
C ILE A 52 -7.90 11.75 -5.54
N TYR A 53 -6.98 10.80 -5.57
CA TYR A 53 -5.66 10.98 -4.98
C TYR A 53 -4.86 12.02 -5.76
N MET A 54 -4.86 11.95 -7.10
CA MET A 54 -4.15 12.91 -7.96
C MET A 54 -4.73 14.32 -7.84
N LEU A 55 -6.06 14.46 -7.73
CA LEU A 55 -6.70 15.76 -7.47
C LEU A 55 -6.14 16.42 -6.20
N VAL A 56 -6.00 15.66 -5.11
CA VAL A 56 -5.42 16.19 -3.87
C VAL A 56 -3.90 16.36 -4.00
N ALA A 57 -3.22 15.48 -4.74
CA ALA A 57 -1.80 15.58 -5.00
C ALA A 57 -1.44 16.88 -5.73
N PHE A 58 -2.25 17.35 -6.68
CA PHE A 58 -2.05 18.64 -7.34
C PHE A 58 -2.03 19.83 -6.37
N LEU A 59 -2.86 19.78 -5.31
CA LEU A 59 -2.83 20.81 -4.26
C LEU A 59 -1.48 20.82 -3.53
N PHE A 60 -0.93 19.65 -3.22
CA PHE A 60 0.40 19.54 -2.60
C PHE A 60 1.53 19.85 -3.59
N GLY A 61 1.36 19.53 -4.87
CA GLY A 61 2.28 19.87 -5.96
C GLY A 61 2.45 21.38 -6.11
N SER A 62 1.43 22.17 -5.81
CA SER A 62 1.54 23.63 -5.80
C SER A 62 2.47 24.20 -4.72
N LEU A 63 2.87 23.39 -3.73
CA LEU A 63 3.72 23.82 -2.62
C LEU A 63 5.22 23.60 -2.87
N THR A 64 5.59 22.77 -3.85
CA THR A 64 6.98 22.38 -4.12
C THR A 64 7.13 21.82 -5.53
N ASP A 65 8.21 22.21 -6.22
CA ASP A 65 8.53 21.69 -7.55
C ASP A 65 8.96 20.22 -7.53
N ASN A 66 9.41 19.69 -6.39
CA ASN A 66 9.74 18.27 -6.25
C ASN A 66 8.45 17.42 -6.09
N PRO A 67 8.09 16.58 -7.08
CA PRO A 67 6.84 15.82 -7.04
C PRO A 67 6.84 14.74 -5.96
N PHE A 68 7.99 14.09 -5.69
CA PHE A 68 8.08 13.08 -4.64
C PHE A 68 7.87 13.70 -3.26
N LEU A 69 8.43 14.89 -3.03
CA LEU A 69 8.23 15.60 -1.77
C LEU A 69 6.77 16.00 -1.57
N ALA A 70 6.09 16.50 -2.61
CA ALA A 70 4.66 16.83 -2.56
C ALA A 70 3.80 15.61 -2.19
N LEU A 71 4.01 14.49 -2.88
CA LEU A 71 3.27 13.24 -2.66
C LEU A 71 3.56 12.65 -1.27
N SER A 72 4.83 12.67 -0.84
CA SER A 72 5.21 12.24 0.52
C SER A 72 4.61 13.14 1.60
N ALA A 73 4.52 14.46 1.38
CA ALA A 73 3.86 15.37 2.31
C ALA A 73 2.36 15.06 2.44
N LEU A 74 1.67 14.75 1.34
CA LEU A 74 0.28 14.28 1.37
C LEU A 74 0.17 12.99 2.20
N SER A 75 1.05 12.01 1.99
CA SER A 75 1.09 10.78 2.80
C SER A 75 1.28 11.06 4.29
N ALA A 76 2.19 11.97 4.66
CA ALA A 76 2.47 12.29 6.06
C ALA A 76 1.30 12.96 6.75
N VAL A 77 0.65 13.90 6.07
CA VAL A 77 -0.58 14.55 6.55
C VAL A 77 -1.69 13.52 6.70
N ALA A 78 -1.93 12.68 5.68
CA ALA A 78 -2.99 11.69 5.71
C ALA A 78 -2.81 10.61 6.80
N ALA A 79 -1.59 10.07 6.93
CA ALA A 79 -1.27 9.08 7.96
C ALA A 79 -1.45 9.66 9.37
N SER A 80 -1.07 10.94 9.57
CA SER A 80 -1.21 11.63 10.86
C SER A 80 -2.67 11.97 11.17
N LEU A 81 -3.45 12.37 10.17
CA LEU A 81 -4.88 12.67 10.31
C LEU A 81 -5.73 11.43 10.58
N THR A 82 -5.29 10.23 10.17
CA THR A 82 -5.98 8.95 10.46
C THR A 82 -6.20 8.72 11.97
N VAL A 83 -5.38 9.35 12.82
CA VAL A 83 -5.55 9.37 14.28
C VAL A 83 -6.93 9.87 14.71
N PHE A 84 -7.51 10.87 14.03
CA PHE A 84 -8.81 11.43 14.42
C PHE A 84 -9.98 10.45 14.28
N PRO A 85 -10.24 9.85 13.10
CA PRO A 85 -11.30 8.87 12.97
C PRO A 85 -11.02 7.62 13.80
N LEU A 86 -9.76 7.17 13.90
CA LEU A 86 -9.38 6.06 14.78
C LEU A 86 -9.70 6.36 16.27
N TYR A 87 -9.40 7.57 16.74
CA TYR A 87 -9.74 8.01 18.10
C TYR A 87 -11.25 7.96 18.30
N SER A 88 -12.04 8.46 17.34
CA SER A 88 -13.50 8.46 17.41
C SER A 88 -14.08 7.05 17.49
N ILE A 89 -13.61 6.13 16.63
CA ILE A 89 -14.01 4.72 16.62
C ILE A 89 -13.67 4.08 17.97
N SER A 90 -12.42 4.23 18.39
CA SER A 90 -11.90 3.60 19.61
C SER A 90 -12.53 4.14 20.89
N LEU A 91 -12.84 5.45 20.93
CA LEU A 91 -13.52 6.08 22.06
C LEU A 91 -14.90 5.47 22.28
N ARG A 92 -15.65 5.24 21.21
CA ARG A 92 -16.98 4.64 21.29
C ARG A 92 -16.93 3.18 21.72
N CYS A 93 -15.96 2.41 21.24
CA CYS A 93 -15.89 0.98 21.53
C CYS A 93 -15.30 0.67 22.91
N GLY A 94 -14.28 1.42 23.33
CA GLY A 94 -13.42 1.10 24.48
C GLY A 94 -13.09 2.25 25.42
N GLY A 95 -13.68 3.43 25.20
CA GLY A 95 -13.45 4.62 26.02
C GLY A 95 -12.10 5.29 25.76
N LYS A 96 -11.84 6.36 26.51
CA LYS A 96 -10.71 7.27 26.27
C LYS A 96 -9.34 6.59 26.32
N ARG A 97 -9.13 5.65 27.25
CA ARG A 97 -7.84 4.97 27.41
C ARG A 97 -7.49 4.09 26.20
N VAL A 98 -8.48 3.34 25.68
CA VAL A 98 -8.29 2.52 24.48
C VAL A 98 -8.09 3.41 23.26
N ALA A 99 -8.80 4.53 23.16
CA ALA A 99 -8.60 5.50 22.09
C ALA A 99 -7.20 6.11 22.07
N ASP A 100 -6.72 6.61 23.21
CA ASP A 100 -5.36 7.14 23.35
C ASP A 100 -4.32 6.06 22.98
N ALA A 101 -4.50 4.83 23.46
CA ALA A 101 -3.62 3.70 23.18
C ALA A 101 -3.59 3.30 21.69
N ALA A 102 -4.75 3.14 21.05
CA ALA A 102 -4.83 2.79 19.63
C ALA A 102 -4.20 3.87 18.73
N CYS A 103 -4.41 5.14 19.07
CA CYS A 103 -3.80 6.28 18.36
C CYS A 103 -2.28 6.30 18.52
N LEU A 104 -1.78 6.05 19.73
CA LEU A 104 -0.34 5.94 19.97
C LEU A 104 0.25 4.80 19.15
N LEU A 105 -0.34 3.61 19.19
CA LEU A 105 0.12 2.45 18.43
C LEU A 105 0.12 2.73 16.93
N TRP A 106 -0.91 3.37 16.37
CA TRP A 106 -0.94 3.79 14.96
C TRP A 106 0.17 4.78 14.62
N ALA A 107 0.40 5.78 15.48
CA ALA A 107 1.38 6.83 15.23
C ALA A 107 2.81 6.29 15.10
N VAL A 108 3.12 5.17 15.74
CA VAL A 108 4.45 4.53 15.76
C VAL A 108 4.49 3.15 15.11
N ALA A 109 3.41 2.70 14.46
CA ALA A 109 3.39 1.40 13.78
C ALA A 109 4.28 1.45 12.53
N PRO A 110 5.22 0.51 12.33
CA PRO A 110 6.21 0.55 11.24
C PRO A 110 5.60 0.80 9.86
N LEU A 111 4.58 0.03 9.48
CA LEU A 111 3.93 0.21 8.18
C LEU A 111 3.25 1.58 8.02
N SER A 112 2.63 2.11 9.08
CA SER A 112 1.99 3.43 9.06
C SER A 112 3.02 4.57 9.00
N VAL A 113 4.18 4.38 9.63
CA VAL A 113 5.26 5.36 9.61
C VAL A 113 5.93 5.37 8.22
N VAL A 114 6.29 4.21 7.68
CA VAL A 114 6.91 4.08 6.36
C VAL A 114 5.99 4.58 5.26
N LEU A 115 4.76 4.05 5.13
CA LEU A 115 3.82 4.50 4.10
C LEU A 115 3.35 5.94 4.34
N GLY A 116 3.50 6.46 5.56
CA GLY A 116 3.29 7.88 5.88
C GLY A 116 4.43 8.79 5.43
N THR A 117 5.53 8.27 4.89
CA THR A 117 6.64 9.08 4.35
C THR A 117 6.93 8.80 2.88
N GLN A 118 6.33 7.73 2.33
CA GLN A 118 6.45 7.37 0.92
C GLN A 118 5.43 8.11 0.04
N PRO A 119 5.79 8.42 -1.21
CA PRO A 119 4.94 9.13 -2.17
C PRO A 119 3.91 8.20 -2.82
N LEU A 120 3.05 7.58 -2.00
CA LEU A 120 2.07 6.57 -2.39
C LEU A 120 0.65 6.92 -1.90
N SER A 121 -0.37 6.40 -2.59
CA SER A 121 -1.78 6.68 -2.25
C SER A 121 -2.33 5.96 -1.01
N ASP A 122 -1.58 5.03 -0.43
CA ASP A 122 -2.04 4.13 0.64
C ASP A 122 -2.44 4.86 1.94
N SER A 123 -1.68 5.87 2.33
CA SER A 123 -1.96 6.67 3.55
C SER A 123 -3.24 7.49 3.41
N PHE A 124 -3.47 8.09 2.25
CA PHE A 124 -4.70 8.84 1.97
C PHE A 124 -5.92 7.90 1.84
N GLY A 125 -5.75 6.76 1.17
CA GLY A 125 -6.78 5.73 1.12
C GLY A 125 -7.16 5.23 2.51
N THR A 126 -6.19 5.02 3.40
CA THR A 126 -6.46 4.55 4.77
C THR A 126 -7.17 5.60 5.64
N LEU A 127 -6.85 6.88 5.47
CA LEU A 127 -7.59 7.98 6.11
C LEU A 127 -9.07 7.94 5.70
N LEU A 128 -9.34 7.87 4.39
CA LEU A 128 -10.71 7.82 3.86
C LEU A 128 -11.45 6.54 4.30
N ALA A 129 -10.77 5.38 4.29
CA ALA A 129 -11.32 4.13 4.80
C ALA A 129 -11.69 4.21 6.29
N THR A 130 -10.86 4.84 7.10
CA THR A 130 -11.11 4.99 8.55
C THR A 130 -12.22 6.01 8.81
N LEU A 131 -12.30 7.10 8.02
CA LEU A 131 -13.41 8.05 8.04
C LEU A 131 -14.73 7.37 7.64
N LEU A 132 -14.71 6.52 6.60
CA LEU A 132 -15.86 5.74 6.14
C LEU A 132 -16.44 4.89 7.28
N VAL A 133 -15.57 4.16 7.98
CA VAL A 133 -15.93 3.36 9.17
C VAL A 133 -16.48 4.25 10.28
N ALA A 134 -15.80 5.35 10.61
CA ALA A 134 -16.24 6.27 11.65
C ALA A 134 -17.62 6.88 11.36
N SER A 135 -17.88 7.30 10.12
CA SER A 135 -19.17 7.83 9.68
C SER A 135 -20.27 6.77 9.71
N SER A 136 -19.96 5.56 9.24
CA SER A 136 -20.88 4.42 9.27
C SER A 136 -21.26 4.03 10.70
N LEU A 137 -20.31 4.07 11.65
CA LEU A 137 -20.61 3.87 13.07
C LEU A 137 -21.52 4.97 13.64
N ARG A 138 -21.33 6.24 13.24
CA ARG A 138 -22.20 7.34 13.66
C ARG A 138 -23.63 7.18 13.14
N ALA A 139 -23.84 6.64 11.93
CA ALA A 139 -25.17 6.33 11.42
C ALA A 139 -25.92 5.30 12.30
N LEU A 140 -25.16 4.39 12.92
CA LEU A 140 -25.67 3.36 13.84
C LEU A 140 -25.86 3.84 15.29
N ASP A 141 -25.53 5.09 15.60
CA ASP A 141 -25.67 5.64 16.95
C ASP A 141 -27.12 5.95 17.31
N GLY A 142 -27.75 5.11 18.14
CA GLY A 142 -29.12 5.34 18.60
C GLY A 142 -29.29 6.57 19.49
N THR A 143 -28.20 7.15 20.02
CA THR A 143 -28.25 8.35 20.86
C THR A 143 -28.32 9.64 20.04
N LEU A 144 -28.03 9.57 18.73
CA LEU A 144 -28.11 10.71 17.82
C LEU A 144 -29.51 10.81 17.23
N GLY A 145 -30.01 12.04 17.10
CA GLY A 145 -31.24 12.30 16.36
C GLY A 145 -31.15 11.84 14.90
N GLU A 146 -32.27 11.44 14.32
CA GLU A 146 -32.33 10.79 13.01
C GLU A 146 -31.66 11.58 11.89
N ARG A 147 -31.83 12.91 11.85
CA ARG A 147 -31.21 13.78 10.85
C ARG A 147 -29.68 13.68 10.86
N ARG A 148 -29.07 13.59 12.04
CA ARG A 148 -27.61 13.45 12.18
C ARG A 148 -27.14 12.05 11.75
N ARG A 149 -27.95 11.03 12.00
CA ARG A 149 -27.67 9.65 11.56
C ARG A 149 -27.79 9.51 10.04
N ALA A 150 -28.83 10.10 9.43
CA ALA A 150 -29.01 10.15 7.98
C ALA A 150 -27.84 10.89 7.31
N LEU A 151 -27.43 12.04 7.85
CA LEU A 151 -26.26 12.76 7.35
C LEU A 151 -24.98 11.92 7.44
N ALA A 152 -24.76 11.21 8.56
CA ALA A 152 -23.60 10.34 8.70
C ALA A 152 -23.61 9.17 7.69
N LEU A 153 -24.80 8.65 7.34
CA LEU A 153 -24.95 7.64 6.31
C LEU A 153 -24.69 8.21 4.91
N LEU A 154 -25.19 9.41 4.61
CA LEU A 154 -24.88 10.09 3.34
C LEU A 154 -23.36 10.35 3.20
N VAL A 155 -22.72 10.83 4.26
CA VAL A 155 -21.28 11.05 4.31
C VAL A 155 -20.51 9.74 4.11
N SER A 156 -20.97 8.61 4.67
CA SER A 156 -20.31 7.33 4.40
C SER A 156 -20.45 6.90 2.92
N GLY A 157 -21.59 7.17 2.28
CA GLY A 157 -21.74 7.00 0.83
C GLY A 157 -20.75 7.83 0.01
N ILE A 158 -20.67 9.15 0.29
CA ILE A 158 -19.72 10.05 -0.38
C ILE A 158 -18.27 9.60 -0.18
N LEU A 159 -17.89 9.26 1.06
CA LEU A 159 -16.55 8.75 1.38
C LEU A 159 -16.24 7.46 0.64
N LEU A 160 -17.22 6.59 0.39
CA LEU A 160 -17.02 5.37 -0.38
C LEU A 160 -16.65 5.69 -1.85
N GLY A 161 -17.37 6.61 -2.49
CA GLY A 161 -17.06 7.03 -3.86
C GLY A 161 -15.68 7.70 -3.98
N LEU A 162 -15.31 8.52 -2.98
CA LEU A 162 -13.97 9.12 -2.89
C LEU A 162 -12.90 8.04 -2.69
N LEU A 163 -13.14 7.08 -1.80
CA LEU A 163 -12.23 5.98 -1.50
C LEU A 163 -11.91 5.16 -2.75
N TYR A 164 -12.90 4.88 -3.59
CA TYR A 164 -12.69 4.14 -4.84
C TYR A 164 -11.90 4.96 -5.87
N GLY A 165 -12.14 6.27 -5.93
CA GLY A 165 -11.33 7.17 -6.77
C GLY A 165 -9.90 7.36 -6.25
N VAL A 166 -9.61 7.01 -4.99
CA VAL A 166 -8.24 6.89 -4.47
C VAL A 166 -7.70 5.51 -4.80
N ARG A 167 -8.40 4.43 -4.45
CA ARG A 167 -7.96 3.04 -4.65
C ARG A 167 -9.15 2.12 -4.90
N VAL A 168 -9.36 1.71 -6.15
CA VAL A 168 -10.39 0.71 -6.51
C VAL A 168 -10.11 -0.64 -5.83
N SER A 169 -8.85 -0.94 -5.49
CA SER A 169 -8.47 -2.13 -4.71
C SER A 169 -9.12 -2.19 -3.32
N TYR A 170 -9.78 -1.12 -2.87
CA TYR A 170 -10.51 -1.07 -1.59
C TYR A 170 -12.01 -1.35 -1.75
N ILE A 171 -12.45 -1.89 -2.90
CA ILE A 171 -13.85 -2.19 -3.21
C ILE A 171 -14.59 -2.99 -2.12
N MET A 172 -13.93 -3.95 -1.45
CA MET A 172 -14.57 -4.74 -0.41
C MET A 172 -14.88 -3.94 0.88
N LEU A 173 -14.33 -2.75 1.04
CA LEU A 173 -14.72 -1.85 2.14
C LEU A 173 -16.11 -1.24 1.94
N GLY A 174 -16.72 -1.37 0.76
CA GLY A 174 -18.13 -1.05 0.53
C GLY A 174 -19.10 -1.85 1.41
N ALA A 175 -18.68 -3.01 1.93
CA ALA A 175 -19.47 -3.77 2.89
C ALA A 175 -19.78 -2.99 4.19
N VAL A 176 -18.93 -2.04 4.57
CA VAL A 176 -19.08 -1.23 5.79
C VAL A 176 -20.32 -0.31 5.74
N PRO A 177 -20.46 0.62 4.78
CA PRO A 177 -21.66 1.45 4.67
C PRO A 177 -22.90 0.64 4.27
N LEU A 178 -22.75 -0.49 3.55
CA LEU A 178 -23.88 -1.38 3.24
C LEU A 178 -24.51 -1.95 4.52
N TRP A 179 -23.69 -2.43 5.45
CA TRP A 179 -24.18 -2.87 6.76
C TRP A 179 -24.83 -1.73 7.54
N ALA A 180 -24.18 -0.56 7.56
CA ALA A 180 -24.72 0.60 8.25
C ALA A 180 -26.08 1.02 7.68
N GLY A 181 -26.23 1.03 6.36
CA GLY A 181 -27.46 1.32 5.64
C GLY A 181 -28.56 0.29 5.91
N TYR A 182 -28.23 -1.01 5.88
CA TYR A 182 -29.17 -2.07 6.21
C TYR A 182 -29.74 -1.91 7.63
N VAL A 183 -28.87 -1.78 8.63
CA VAL A 183 -29.30 -1.63 10.02
C VAL A 183 -30.06 -0.32 10.23
N TYR A 184 -29.58 0.79 9.66
CA TYR A 184 -30.25 2.09 9.73
C TYR A 184 -31.65 2.03 9.12
N GLY A 185 -31.79 1.53 7.89
CA GLY A 185 -33.06 1.43 7.18
C GLY A 185 -34.04 0.47 7.87
N ARG A 186 -33.54 -0.66 8.40
CA ARG A 186 -34.35 -1.60 9.16
C ARG A 186 -34.91 -0.97 10.44
N ASP A 187 -34.07 -0.26 11.19
CA ASP A 187 -34.39 0.25 12.52
C ASP A 187 -35.18 1.57 12.48
N THR A 188 -35.04 2.38 11.42
CA THR A 188 -35.74 3.67 11.26
C THR A 188 -36.87 3.64 10.22
N LYS A 189 -36.92 2.60 9.38
CA LYS A 189 -37.80 2.50 8.20
C LYS A 189 -37.55 3.57 7.11
N ARG A 190 -36.48 4.35 7.21
CA ARG A 190 -36.14 5.44 6.30
C ARG A 190 -35.20 4.99 5.17
N TRP A 191 -35.70 4.12 4.30
CA TRP A 191 -34.90 3.60 3.17
C TRP A 191 -34.51 4.66 2.14
N MET A 192 -35.22 5.79 2.08
CA MET A 192 -34.83 6.91 1.23
C MET A 192 -33.46 7.49 1.62
N ASP A 193 -33.14 7.55 2.91
CA ASP A 193 -31.81 8.02 3.35
C ASP A 193 -30.70 7.03 2.97
N VAL A 194 -31.02 5.73 2.94
CA VAL A 194 -30.11 4.68 2.44
C VAL A 194 -29.89 4.83 0.92
N ALA A 195 -30.97 5.07 0.17
CA ALA A 195 -30.90 5.34 -1.27
C ALA A 195 -30.08 6.60 -1.56
N ASN A 196 -30.25 7.67 -0.78
CA ASN A 196 -29.47 8.90 -0.89
C ASN A 196 -27.97 8.66 -0.65
N ALA A 197 -27.62 7.81 0.32
CA ALA A 197 -26.23 7.44 0.56
C ALA A 197 -25.63 6.62 -0.59
N ALA A 198 -26.38 5.64 -1.12
CA ALA A 198 -25.96 4.87 -2.29
C ALA A 198 -25.80 5.76 -3.53
N PHE A 199 -26.74 6.69 -3.74
CA PHE A 199 -26.66 7.70 -4.78
C PHE A 199 -25.44 8.60 -4.62
N GLY A 200 -25.12 9.04 -3.40
CA GLY A 200 -23.91 9.82 -3.12
C GLY A 200 -22.62 9.07 -3.51
N ALA A 201 -22.53 7.77 -3.21
CA ALA A 201 -21.40 6.94 -3.63
C ALA A 201 -21.30 6.81 -5.15
N ALA A 202 -22.43 6.55 -5.81
CA ALA A 202 -22.52 6.40 -7.25
C ALA A 202 -22.18 7.71 -7.98
N LEU A 203 -22.74 8.85 -7.54
CA LEU A 203 -22.51 10.15 -8.13
C LEU A 203 -21.02 10.53 -8.09
N VAL A 204 -20.40 10.44 -6.91
CA VAL A 204 -18.96 10.72 -6.78
C VAL A 204 -18.13 9.80 -7.67
N SER A 205 -18.50 8.51 -7.74
CA SER A 205 -17.81 7.54 -8.59
C SER A 205 -17.93 7.88 -10.07
N LEU A 206 -19.13 8.18 -10.54
CA LEU A 206 -19.41 8.55 -11.92
C LEU A 206 -18.69 9.84 -12.32
N LEU A 207 -18.57 10.83 -11.43
CA LEU A 207 -17.86 12.07 -11.71
C LEU A 207 -16.38 11.82 -12.04
N TRP A 208 -15.66 11.03 -11.24
CA TRP A 208 -14.25 10.75 -11.54
C TRP A 208 -14.09 9.74 -12.68
N VAL A 209 -15.02 8.78 -12.88
CA VAL A 209 -15.02 7.90 -14.07
C VAL A 209 -15.16 8.73 -15.35
N TYR A 210 -16.07 9.70 -15.34
CA TYR A 210 -16.26 10.62 -16.45
C TYR A 210 -14.99 11.44 -16.71
N ALA A 211 -14.37 12.01 -15.68
CA ALA A 211 -13.12 12.76 -15.83
C ALA A 211 -11.99 11.91 -16.45
N MET A 212 -11.87 10.64 -16.05
CA MET A 212 -10.91 9.72 -16.66
C MET A 212 -11.23 9.40 -18.13
N ALA A 213 -12.50 9.22 -18.46
CA ALA A 213 -12.92 8.96 -19.84
C ALA A 213 -12.63 10.15 -20.75
N VAL A 214 -12.81 11.38 -20.25
CA VAL A 214 -12.41 12.60 -20.95
C VAL A 214 -10.89 12.64 -21.14
N ASN A 215 -10.09 12.29 -20.13
CA ASN A 215 -8.63 12.24 -20.23
C ASN A 215 -8.15 11.23 -21.29
N VAL A 216 -8.73 10.03 -21.32
CA VAL A 216 -8.40 9.00 -22.34
C VAL A 216 -8.98 9.36 -23.72
N GLY A 217 -9.92 10.30 -23.78
CA GLY A 217 -10.60 10.76 -25.00
C GLY A 217 -11.89 10.02 -25.34
N SER A 218 -12.20 8.88 -24.69
CA SER A 218 -13.49 8.20 -24.84
C SER A 218 -13.77 7.19 -23.72
N MET A 219 -15.06 6.86 -23.53
CA MET A 219 -15.47 5.76 -22.65
C MET A 219 -14.99 4.39 -23.15
N GLN A 220 -14.95 4.19 -24.47
CA GLN A 220 -14.44 2.95 -25.06
C GLN A 220 -12.94 2.78 -24.79
N GLY A 221 -12.14 3.84 -25.00
CA GLY A 221 -10.71 3.81 -24.70
C GLY A 221 -10.44 3.55 -23.21
N LEU A 222 -11.20 4.18 -22.32
CA LEU A 222 -11.09 3.91 -20.88
C LEU A 222 -11.40 2.44 -20.55
N TRP A 223 -12.43 1.86 -21.17
CA TRP A 223 -12.79 0.46 -20.98
C TRP A 223 -11.73 -0.50 -21.50
N GLU A 224 -11.13 -0.20 -22.65
CA GLU A 224 -10.01 -0.98 -23.21
C GLU A 224 -8.78 -0.92 -22.31
N LEU A 225 -8.42 0.26 -21.80
CA LEU A 225 -7.35 0.45 -20.83
C LEU A 225 -7.62 -0.34 -19.54
N ALA A 226 -8.84 -0.23 -19.00
CA ALA A 226 -9.27 -0.95 -17.80
C ALA A 226 -9.17 -2.47 -17.99
N ARG A 227 -9.64 -2.99 -19.13
CA ARG A 227 -9.60 -4.42 -19.46
C ARG A 227 -8.15 -4.91 -19.58
N ALA A 228 -7.31 -4.19 -20.33
CA ALA A 228 -5.91 -4.55 -20.53
C ALA A 228 -5.13 -4.58 -19.20
N PHE A 229 -5.33 -3.56 -18.36
CA PHE A 229 -4.66 -3.48 -17.08
C PHE A 229 -5.16 -4.54 -16.09
N THR A 230 -6.47 -4.73 -15.98
CA THR A 230 -7.06 -5.76 -15.10
C THR A 230 -6.65 -7.16 -15.53
N GLY A 231 -6.62 -7.43 -16.85
CA GLY A 231 -6.11 -8.69 -17.39
C GLY A 231 -4.67 -8.95 -16.95
N GLY A 232 -3.76 -8.01 -17.22
CA GLY A 232 -2.35 -8.13 -16.81
C GLY A 232 -2.15 -8.23 -15.30
N HIS A 233 -2.98 -7.57 -14.49
CA HIS A 233 -2.93 -7.70 -13.03
C HIS A 233 -3.20 -9.15 -12.60
N PHE A 234 -4.22 -9.79 -13.16
CA PHE A 234 -4.57 -11.16 -12.75
C PHE A 234 -3.80 -12.26 -13.49
N SER A 235 -3.14 -11.95 -14.61
CA SER A 235 -2.36 -12.94 -15.38
C SER A 235 -0.84 -12.81 -15.25
N ASP A 236 -0.30 -11.59 -15.20
CA ASP A 236 1.13 -11.35 -15.48
C ASP A 236 1.91 -10.83 -14.25
N TRP A 237 1.38 -9.85 -13.51
CA TRP A 237 2.18 -9.09 -12.51
C TRP A 237 1.47 -8.77 -11.18
N GLY A 238 0.15 -8.95 -11.07
CA GLY A 238 -0.60 -8.59 -9.85
C GLY A 238 -0.54 -9.62 -8.73
N GLY A 239 0.19 -10.72 -8.91
CA GLY A 239 0.46 -11.68 -7.83
C GLY A 239 -0.74 -12.57 -7.46
N ALA A 240 -1.63 -12.83 -8.43
CA ALA A 240 -2.55 -13.97 -8.42
C ALA A 240 -1.76 -15.28 -8.58
N TYR A 241 -0.97 -15.56 -7.54
CA TYR A 241 -0.28 -16.80 -7.21
C TYR A 241 0.39 -17.62 -8.32
N THR A 242 1.72 -17.53 -8.41
CA THR A 242 2.51 -18.27 -9.40
C THR A 242 3.63 -19.17 -8.85
N GLY A 243 3.76 -19.41 -7.52
CA GLY A 243 5.01 -20.04 -7.02
C GLY A 243 5.08 -20.90 -5.74
N GLY A 244 3.99 -21.31 -5.05
CA GLY A 244 4.12 -22.16 -3.84
C GLY A 244 2.89 -23.03 -3.52
N ASN A 245 2.66 -23.45 -2.26
CA ASN A 245 1.32 -23.85 -1.75
C ASN A 245 0.60 -22.77 -0.88
N ILE A 246 -0.73 -22.83 -0.74
CA ILE A 246 -1.52 -21.81 -0.02
C ILE A 246 -1.03 -21.55 1.43
N MET A 247 -0.42 -22.55 2.06
CA MET A 247 0.11 -22.43 3.42
C MET A 247 1.42 -21.63 3.45
N GLU A 248 2.29 -21.78 2.46
CA GLU A 248 3.47 -20.92 2.28
C GLU A 248 3.06 -19.47 2.04
N ARG A 249 2.06 -19.24 1.18
CA ARG A 249 1.50 -17.89 0.96
C ARG A 249 0.99 -17.29 2.27
N PHE A 250 0.22 -18.06 3.04
CA PHE A 250 -0.33 -17.62 4.32
C PHE A 250 0.78 -17.35 5.34
N GLY A 251 1.74 -18.26 5.47
CA GLY A 251 2.89 -18.11 6.36
C GLY A 251 3.72 -16.88 6.02
N TYR A 252 4.02 -16.67 4.73
CA TYR A 252 4.68 -15.45 4.25
C TYR A 252 3.85 -14.21 4.57
N TRP A 253 2.56 -14.19 4.24
CA TRP A 253 1.72 -13.02 4.48
C TRP A 253 1.61 -12.66 5.96
N MET A 254 1.47 -13.66 6.85
CA MET A 254 1.44 -13.46 8.30
C MET A 254 2.80 -13.01 8.86
N LEU A 255 3.87 -13.74 8.59
CA LEU A 255 5.19 -13.47 9.18
C LEU A 255 5.82 -12.20 8.59
N ARG A 256 5.77 -12.06 7.28
CA ARG A 256 6.36 -10.92 6.55
C ARG A 256 5.46 -9.70 6.68
N GLN A 257 4.21 -9.77 6.25
CA GLN A 257 3.42 -8.53 6.12
C GLN A 257 2.82 -8.11 7.45
N TRP A 258 2.14 -9.01 8.16
CA TRP A 258 1.47 -8.65 9.40
C TRP A 258 2.43 -8.41 10.56
N LEU A 259 3.30 -9.37 10.86
CA LEU A 259 4.22 -9.23 11.99
C LEU A 259 5.34 -8.25 11.68
N ALA A 260 6.05 -8.44 10.57
CA ALA A 260 7.27 -7.69 10.38
C ALA A 260 7.08 -6.32 9.72
N ALA A 261 6.40 -6.22 8.58
CA ALA A 261 6.09 -4.91 8.01
C ALA A 261 5.08 -4.14 8.88
N GLY A 262 4.04 -4.81 9.37
CA GLY A 262 2.97 -4.22 10.18
C GLY A 262 3.38 -3.82 11.59
N LEU A 263 3.99 -4.75 12.36
CA LEU A 263 4.31 -4.57 13.78
C LEU A 263 5.82 -4.49 14.06
N GLY A 264 6.69 -4.70 13.07
CA GLY A 264 8.14 -4.53 13.21
C GLY A 264 8.94 -5.77 13.65
N ALA A 265 8.37 -6.98 13.62
CA ALA A 265 9.13 -8.20 13.97
C ALA A 265 8.79 -9.43 13.11
N PRO A 266 9.77 -10.27 12.71
CA PRO A 266 11.20 -10.15 12.96
C PRO A 266 11.89 -9.10 12.05
N TRP A 267 12.92 -8.45 12.58
CA TRP A 267 13.72 -7.46 11.86
C TRP A 267 15.22 -7.83 11.86
N PRO A 268 15.88 -7.92 10.69
CA PRO A 268 17.32 -8.17 10.59
C PRO A 268 18.13 -7.12 11.35
N GLY A 269 19.09 -7.55 12.18
CA GLY A 269 19.94 -6.63 12.95
C GLY A 269 19.26 -6.02 14.19
N GLN A 270 18.00 -6.34 14.48
CA GLN A 270 17.27 -5.88 15.68
C GLN A 270 16.59 -7.03 16.42
N HIS A 271 17.32 -8.12 16.63
CA HIS A 271 16.79 -9.34 17.22
C HIS A 271 16.16 -9.12 18.62
N TRP A 272 16.76 -8.26 19.46
CA TRP A 272 16.24 -7.95 20.80
C TRP A 272 14.94 -7.15 20.77
N ILE A 273 14.82 -6.17 19.86
CA ILE A 273 13.60 -5.37 19.68
C ILE A 273 12.48 -6.25 19.12
N SER A 274 12.83 -7.09 18.14
CA SER A 274 11.92 -8.08 17.55
C SER A 274 11.37 -9.04 18.60
N LEU A 275 12.23 -9.53 19.50
CA LEU A 275 11.83 -10.39 20.61
C LEU A 275 10.82 -9.69 21.53
N GLY A 276 11.02 -8.40 21.81
CA GLY A 276 10.08 -7.58 22.58
C GLY A 276 8.68 -7.55 21.96
N VAL A 277 8.57 -7.28 20.66
CA VAL A 277 7.29 -7.34 19.92
C VAL A 277 6.68 -8.74 19.99
N LEU A 278 7.46 -9.78 19.73
CA LEU A 278 7.00 -11.17 19.70
C LEU A 278 6.55 -11.70 21.07
N VAL A 279 7.13 -11.22 22.17
CA VAL A 279 6.73 -11.60 23.54
C VAL A 279 5.49 -10.83 23.98
N LEU A 280 5.40 -9.54 23.66
CA LEU A 280 4.29 -8.68 24.09
C LEU A 280 3.01 -8.89 23.25
N LEU A 281 3.14 -9.34 22.00
CA LEU A 281 1.99 -9.60 21.13
C LEU A 281 1.03 -10.68 21.72
N PRO A 282 1.49 -11.87 22.14
CA PRO A 282 0.65 -12.85 22.83
C PRO A 282 -0.02 -12.29 24.09
N VAL A 283 0.66 -11.44 24.86
CA VAL A 283 0.09 -10.79 26.05
C VAL A 283 -1.12 -9.93 25.66
N ALA A 284 -1.00 -9.14 24.58
CA ALA A 284 -2.12 -8.38 24.04
C ALA A 284 -3.25 -9.29 23.54
N LEU A 285 -2.93 -10.36 22.79
CA LEU A 285 -3.94 -11.28 22.24
C LEU A 285 -4.72 -12.01 23.33
N VAL A 286 -4.04 -12.52 24.37
CA VAL A 286 -4.68 -13.14 25.55
C VAL A 286 -5.55 -12.12 26.28
N GLY A 287 -5.03 -10.90 26.45
CA GLY A 287 -5.79 -9.79 27.01
C GLY A 287 -7.08 -9.49 26.24
N TRP A 288 -6.97 -9.45 24.92
CA TRP A 288 -8.09 -9.16 24.03
C TRP A 288 -9.14 -10.28 24.10
N TRP A 289 -8.70 -11.53 24.09
CA TRP A 289 -9.58 -12.69 24.28
C TRP A 289 -10.33 -12.65 25.62
N MET A 290 -9.66 -12.25 26.72
CA MET A 290 -10.31 -12.06 28.03
C MET A 290 -11.40 -10.98 27.98
N VAL A 291 -11.15 -9.87 27.28
CA VAL A 291 -12.14 -8.81 27.07
C VAL A 291 -13.32 -9.34 26.26
N GLN A 292 -13.08 -10.06 25.17
CA GLN A 292 -14.13 -10.63 24.33
C GLN A 292 -15.01 -11.62 25.09
N LYS A 293 -14.44 -12.45 25.97
CA LYS A 293 -15.23 -13.34 26.85
C LYS A 293 -16.19 -12.57 27.78
N LYS A 294 -15.75 -11.43 28.32
CA LYS A 294 -16.60 -10.58 29.17
C LYS A 294 -17.70 -9.89 28.36
N VAL A 295 -17.36 -9.38 27.17
CA VAL A 295 -18.32 -8.71 26.26
C VAL A 295 -19.34 -9.68 25.66
N ARG A 296 -18.96 -10.94 25.39
CA ARG A 296 -19.88 -11.98 24.88
C ARG A 296 -21.05 -12.24 25.82
N ARG A 297 -20.88 -12.05 27.14
CA ARG A 297 -21.96 -12.15 28.13
C ARG A 297 -22.97 -10.99 28.05
N THR A 298 -22.60 -9.90 27.39
CA THR A 298 -23.43 -8.70 27.16
C THR A 298 -23.75 -8.51 25.67
N ALA A 299 -23.47 -9.50 24.80
CA ALA A 299 -23.40 -9.36 23.35
C ALA A 299 -24.70 -8.90 22.66
N ARG A 300 -25.87 -9.12 23.28
CA ARG A 300 -27.16 -8.80 22.69
C ARG A 300 -27.31 -7.30 22.38
N THR A 301 -26.59 -6.43 23.08
CA THR A 301 -26.67 -4.96 22.91
C THR A 301 -25.66 -4.35 21.92
N ARG A 302 -24.64 -5.09 21.43
CA ARG A 302 -23.57 -4.54 20.54
C ARG A 302 -23.46 -5.21 19.17
N TRP A 303 -24.50 -5.92 18.72
CA TRP A 303 -24.48 -6.62 17.43
C TRP A 303 -24.30 -5.66 16.24
N ARG A 304 -24.78 -4.42 16.35
CA ARG A 304 -24.66 -3.38 15.31
C ARG A 304 -23.19 -3.05 15.04
N GLU A 305 -22.43 -2.77 16.09
CA GLU A 305 -20.99 -2.49 15.99
C GLU A 305 -20.23 -3.75 15.58
N ALA A 306 -20.53 -4.91 16.18
CA ALA A 306 -19.85 -6.16 15.86
C ALA A 306 -20.00 -6.54 14.37
N GLY A 307 -21.20 -6.40 13.81
CA GLY A 307 -21.44 -6.61 12.39
C GLY A 307 -20.68 -5.61 11.51
N LEU A 308 -20.54 -4.36 11.94
CA LEU A 308 -19.76 -3.36 11.20
C LEU A 308 -18.26 -3.70 11.17
N PHE A 309 -17.68 -4.09 12.30
CA PHE A 309 -16.29 -4.56 12.35
C PHE A 309 -16.08 -5.85 11.54
N PHE A 310 -17.05 -6.76 11.56
CA PHE A 310 -17.02 -7.95 10.71
C PHE A 310 -16.96 -7.56 9.22
N MET A 311 -17.83 -6.63 8.79
CA MET A 311 -17.90 -6.17 7.40
C MET A 311 -16.70 -5.30 6.99
N TRP A 312 -16.01 -4.68 7.94
CA TRP A 312 -14.73 -4.02 7.69
C TRP A 312 -13.61 -5.04 7.50
N ILE A 313 -13.48 -6.00 8.41
CA ILE A 313 -12.30 -6.87 8.49
C ILE A 313 -12.40 -8.02 7.49
N VAL A 314 -13.49 -8.78 7.52
CA VAL A 314 -13.53 -10.10 6.87
C VAL A 314 -13.57 -10.01 5.33
N PRO A 315 -14.46 -9.22 4.69
CA PRO A 315 -14.48 -9.11 3.24
C PRO A 315 -13.15 -8.60 2.67
N TYR A 316 -12.57 -7.56 3.29
CA TYR A 316 -11.32 -6.98 2.81
C TYR A 316 -10.10 -7.86 3.12
N PHE A 317 -10.08 -8.59 4.24
CA PHE A 317 -9.03 -9.57 4.53
C PHE A 317 -8.94 -10.65 3.45
N TRP A 318 -10.07 -11.23 3.06
CA TRP A 318 -10.09 -12.25 2.01
C TRP A 318 -9.70 -11.68 0.66
N TRP A 319 -10.16 -10.48 0.34
CA TRP A 319 -9.76 -9.77 -0.87
C TRP A 319 -8.26 -9.46 -0.91
N ALA A 320 -7.69 -8.92 0.16
CA ALA A 320 -6.27 -8.65 0.27
C ALA A 320 -5.42 -9.93 0.18
N PHE A 321 -5.92 -11.05 0.68
CA PHE A 321 -5.20 -12.32 0.62
C PHE A 321 -5.26 -12.99 -0.75
N PHE A 322 -6.43 -13.04 -1.39
CA PHE A 322 -6.63 -13.79 -2.63
C PHE A 322 -6.45 -12.96 -3.91
N ALA A 323 -6.84 -11.69 -3.89
CA ALA A 323 -6.95 -10.86 -5.09
C ALA A 323 -5.92 -9.72 -5.15
N GLN A 324 -5.05 -9.59 -4.16
CA GLN A 324 -3.97 -8.61 -4.16
C GLN A 324 -2.60 -9.30 -4.05
N ASN A 325 -1.55 -8.55 -4.37
CA ASN A 325 -0.18 -9.05 -4.25
C ASN A 325 0.23 -9.11 -2.76
N VAL A 326 0.36 -10.32 -2.22
CA VAL A 326 0.78 -10.55 -0.81
C VAL A 326 2.22 -10.14 -0.52
N GLU A 327 3.05 -9.88 -1.53
CA GLU A 327 4.40 -9.36 -1.36
C GLU A 327 4.42 -7.87 -1.02
N LYS A 328 3.37 -7.13 -1.39
CA LYS A 328 3.24 -5.70 -1.11
C LYS A 328 2.55 -5.50 0.26
N PRO A 329 3.26 -5.13 1.35
CA PRO A 329 2.67 -4.96 2.69
C PRO A 329 1.56 -3.92 2.74
N ARG A 330 1.57 -2.95 1.83
CA ARG A 330 0.60 -1.85 1.81
C ARG A 330 -0.87 -2.29 1.76
N HIS A 331 -1.17 -3.50 1.26
CA HIS A 331 -2.54 -4.03 1.21
C HIS A 331 -3.10 -4.42 2.59
N ILE A 332 -2.27 -4.56 3.64
CA ILE A 332 -2.77 -4.80 5.00
C ILE A 332 -3.05 -3.51 5.78
N LEU A 333 -2.62 -2.34 5.27
CA LEU A 333 -2.69 -1.07 6.01
C LEU A 333 -4.11 -0.72 6.51
N PRO A 334 -5.20 -0.89 5.73
CA PRO A 334 -6.56 -0.64 6.23
C PRO A 334 -7.00 -1.59 7.36
N LEU A 335 -6.42 -2.79 7.43
CA LEU A 335 -6.70 -3.78 8.48
C LEU A 335 -5.77 -3.66 9.69
N LEU A 336 -4.66 -2.95 9.54
CA LEU A 336 -3.78 -2.62 10.65
C LEU A 336 -4.51 -1.73 11.68
N VAL A 337 -5.43 -0.87 11.22
CA VAL A 337 -6.24 0.01 12.08
C VAL A 337 -7.06 -0.78 13.13
N PRO A 338 -7.95 -1.73 12.75
CA PRO A 338 -8.70 -2.52 13.72
C PRO A 338 -7.80 -3.50 14.49
N LEU A 339 -6.70 -3.98 13.93
CA LEU A 339 -5.72 -4.79 14.65
C LEU A 339 -5.13 -4.00 15.83
N LEU A 340 -4.58 -2.80 15.60
CA LEU A 340 -3.98 -1.98 16.65
C LEU A 340 -4.99 -1.56 17.72
N GLN A 341 -6.24 -1.32 17.31
CA GLN A 341 -7.34 -1.13 18.26
C GLN A 341 -7.56 -2.37 19.14
N GLY A 342 -7.58 -3.56 18.55
CA GLY A 342 -7.68 -4.84 19.27
C GLY A 342 -6.52 -5.06 20.24
N LEU A 343 -5.29 -4.76 19.83
CA LEU A 343 -4.10 -4.84 20.68
C LEU A 343 -4.18 -3.85 21.85
N ALA A 344 -4.67 -2.63 21.61
CA ALA A 344 -4.89 -1.64 22.66
C ALA A 344 -5.90 -2.13 23.72
N PHE A 345 -7.02 -2.74 23.30
CA PHE A 345 -7.94 -3.42 24.23
C PHE A 345 -7.23 -4.52 25.02
N GLY A 346 -6.42 -5.30 24.33
CA GLY A 346 -5.70 -6.42 24.91
C GLY A 346 -4.75 -6.01 26.01
N PHE A 347 -3.83 -5.08 25.74
CA PHE A 347 -2.91 -4.58 26.73
C PHE A 347 -3.64 -3.95 27.93
N LEU A 348 -4.66 -3.13 27.69
CA LEU A 348 -5.38 -2.43 28.77
C LEU A 348 -6.28 -3.33 29.62
N SER A 349 -6.47 -4.60 29.22
CA SER A 349 -7.14 -5.60 30.06
C SER A 349 -6.29 -6.01 31.27
N TRP A 350 -4.96 -5.87 31.17
CA TRP A 350 -4.01 -6.17 32.22
C TRP A 350 -3.88 -4.99 33.19
N ARG A 351 -4.52 -5.08 34.36
CA ARG A 351 -4.66 -4.02 35.40
C ARG A 351 -3.60 -2.88 35.36
N ARG A 352 -2.52 -2.97 36.14
CA ARG A 352 -1.47 -1.95 36.20
C ARG A 352 -0.36 -2.21 35.17
N ALA A 353 -0.03 -3.49 34.94
CA ALA A 353 1.03 -3.91 34.02
C ALA A 353 0.75 -3.58 32.55
N GLY A 354 -0.53 -3.54 32.14
CA GLY A 354 -0.92 -3.33 30.75
C GLY A 354 -0.44 -2.04 30.12
N ARG A 355 -0.33 -0.95 30.91
CA ARG A 355 0.24 0.31 30.41
C ARG A 355 1.73 0.17 30.12
N VAL A 356 2.47 -0.55 30.97
CA VAL A 356 3.90 -0.79 30.78
C VAL A 356 4.09 -1.66 29.53
N PHE A 357 3.32 -2.74 29.39
CA PHE A 357 3.36 -3.59 28.20
C PHE A 357 3.04 -2.81 26.91
N LEU A 358 2.02 -1.96 26.95
CA LEU A 358 1.66 -1.12 25.80
C LEU A 358 2.78 -0.13 25.44
N LEU A 359 3.37 0.55 26.42
CA LEU A 359 4.44 1.51 26.17
C LEU A 359 5.72 0.82 25.70
N ALA A 360 6.06 -0.34 26.26
CA ALA A 360 7.18 -1.16 25.79
C ALA A 360 6.96 -1.64 24.34
N PHE A 361 5.75 -2.09 24.01
CA PHE A 361 5.39 -2.50 22.65
C PHE A 361 5.46 -1.32 21.67
N ALA A 362 4.92 -0.16 22.05
CA ALA A 362 5.00 1.07 21.27
C ALA A 362 6.46 1.53 21.08
N ALA A 363 7.30 1.42 22.11
CA ALA A 363 8.72 1.75 22.02
C ALA A 363 9.47 0.82 21.07
N CYS A 364 9.17 -0.49 21.09
CA CYS A 364 9.76 -1.44 20.14
C CYS A 364 9.35 -1.09 18.70
N MET A 365 8.06 -0.84 18.46
CA MET A 365 7.55 -0.42 17.15
C MET A 365 8.18 0.91 16.69
N ALA A 366 8.31 1.88 17.59
CA ALA A 366 8.94 3.17 17.29
C ALA A 366 10.42 3.02 16.91
N ALA A 367 11.16 2.16 17.62
CA ALA A 367 12.57 1.89 17.30
C ALA A 367 12.73 1.28 15.90
N VAL A 368 11.91 0.28 15.55
CA VAL A 368 11.90 -0.31 14.21
C VAL A 368 11.51 0.76 13.17
N SER A 369 10.44 1.50 13.42
CA SER A 369 9.96 2.57 12.53
C SER A 369 11.04 3.62 12.26
N TRP A 370 11.77 4.04 13.29
CA TRP A 370 12.87 5.00 13.18
C TRP A 370 13.96 4.50 12.23
N THR A 371 14.39 3.25 12.39
CA THR A 371 15.42 2.69 11.50
C THR A 371 14.95 2.60 10.05
N GLN A 372 13.68 2.29 9.82
CA GLN A 372 13.11 2.21 8.47
C GLN A 372 13.10 3.56 7.76
N ILE A 373 12.58 4.60 8.40
CA ILE A 373 12.52 5.93 7.78
C ILE A 373 13.91 6.57 7.67
N HIS A 374 14.82 6.24 8.59
CA HIS A 374 16.21 6.65 8.49
C HIS A 374 16.91 6.01 7.27
N ASP A 375 16.76 4.70 7.08
CA ASP A 375 17.29 3.98 5.91
C ASP A 375 16.69 4.55 4.61
N GLN A 376 15.38 4.78 4.57
CA GLN A 376 14.71 5.38 3.40
C GLN A 376 15.28 6.74 3.03
N ARG A 377 15.65 7.56 4.02
CA ARG A 377 16.16 8.92 3.81
C ARG A 377 17.64 8.94 3.41
N THR A 378 18.42 7.97 3.88
CA THR A 378 19.89 7.97 3.77
C THR A 378 20.40 7.06 2.66
N GLN A 379 19.66 6.01 2.29
CA GLN A 379 20.06 5.05 1.28
C GLN A 379 19.16 5.16 0.04
N ALA A 380 19.79 5.27 -1.13
CA ALA A 380 19.09 5.17 -2.40
C ALA A 380 18.44 3.78 -2.56
N SER A 381 17.25 3.73 -3.17
CA SER A 381 16.61 2.46 -3.51
C SER A 381 17.51 1.65 -4.46
N PRO A 382 17.46 0.31 -4.43
CA PRO A 382 18.27 -0.50 -5.36
C PRO A 382 18.01 -0.18 -6.83
N MET A 383 16.77 0.21 -7.19
CA MET A 383 16.45 0.67 -8.54
C MET A 383 17.15 1.98 -8.90
N VAL A 384 17.26 2.92 -7.95
CA VAL A 384 18.04 4.15 -8.14
C VAL A 384 19.53 3.86 -8.25
N GLN A 385 20.06 2.98 -7.39
CA GLN A 385 21.46 2.54 -7.46
C GLN A 385 21.78 1.91 -8.83
N LEU A 386 20.89 1.04 -9.34
CA LEU A 386 21.00 0.47 -10.68
C LEU A 386 20.99 1.57 -11.75
N ALA A 387 20.04 2.50 -11.69
CA ALA A 387 19.90 3.58 -12.67
C ALA A 387 21.17 4.46 -12.72
N ASP A 388 21.67 4.89 -11.56
CA ASP A 388 22.87 5.72 -11.44
C ASP A 388 24.13 4.97 -11.87
N TYR A 389 24.27 3.70 -11.48
CA TYR A 389 25.36 2.85 -11.95
C TYR A 389 25.32 2.68 -13.47
N ALA A 390 24.14 2.46 -14.03
CA ALA A 390 23.95 2.22 -15.45
C ALA A 390 24.37 3.44 -16.29
N ALA A 391 23.95 4.64 -15.87
CA ALA A 391 24.31 5.90 -16.52
C ALA A 391 25.81 6.19 -16.49
N LEU A 392 26.50 5.78 -15.41
CA LEU A 392 27.91 6.08 -15.22
C LEU A 392 28.87 5.06 -15.86
N HIS A 393 28.46 3.78 -15.95
CA HIS A 393 29.39 2.68 -16.27
C HIS A 393 29.05 1.88 -17.53
N LEU A 394 27.83 1.99 -18.07
CA LEU A 394 27.44 1.23 -19.25
C LEU A 394 27.76 2.01 -20.53
N PRO A 395 28.11 1.31 -21.63
CA PRO A 395 28.33 1.96 -22.90
C PRO A 395 27.03 2.64 -23.39
N ALA A 396 27.15 3.78 -24.07
CA ALA A 396 26.00 4.52 -24.59
C ALA A 396 25.14 3.71 -25.58
N SER A 397 25.73 2.73 -26.26
CA SER A 397 25.05 1.81 -27.16
C SER A 397 24.49 0.55 -26.47
N GLY A 398 24.69 0.43 -25.15
CA GLY A 398 24.28 -0.73 -24.37
C GLY A 398 22.78 -0.73 -24.10
N VAL A 399 22.16 -1.92 -24.22
CA VAL A 399 20.74 -2.12 -23.94
C VAL A 399 20.57 -2.86 -22.62
N VAL A 400 19.72 -2.33 -21.74
CA VAL A 400 19.38 -2.95 -20.45
C VAL A 400 17.97 -3.49 -20.48
N TYR A 401 17.84 -4.81 -20.33
CA TYR A 401 16.57 -5.49 -20.19
C TYR A 401 16.17 -5.60 -18.72
N THR A 402 14.98 -5.10 -18.39
CA THR A 402 14.48 -5.02 -17.02
C THR A 402 13.00 -5.41 -16.92
N TYR A 403 12.46 -5.42 -15.70
CA TYR A 403 11.03 -5.54 -15.42
C TYR A 403 10.49 -4.20 -14.91
N GLU A 404 10.16 -4.07 -13.63
CA GLU A 404 9.68 -2.80 -13.05
C GLU A 404 10.79 -1.76 -12.85
N GLU A 405 12.07 -2.16 -12.89
CA GLU A 405 13.19 -1.24 -12.74
C GLU A 405 13.23 -0.18 -13.87
N GLU A 406 12.66 -0.52 -15.02
CA GLU A 406 12.61 0.34 -16.21
C GLU A 406 12.10 1.74 -15.92
N ARG A 407 11.03 1.86 -15.12
CA ARG A 407 10.34 3.12 -14.89
C ARG A 407 11.22 4.11 -14.14
N VAL A 408 11.93 3.62 -13.13
CA VAL A 408 12.90 4.41 -12.36
C VAL A 408 14.11 4.77 -13.22
N MET A 409 14.64 3.83 -14.01
CA MET A 409 15.78 4.09 -14.88
C MET A 409 15.47 5.15 -15.93
N ARG A 410 14.32 5.06 -16.61
CA ARG A 410 13.90 6.04 -17.62
C ARG A 410 13.61 7.41 -17.03
N TYR A 411 12.96 7.47 -15.86
CA TYR A 411 12.71 8.74 -15.18
C TYR A 411 13.99 9.46 -14.81
N ARG A 412 14.97 8.71 -14.26
CA ARG A 412 16.20 9.30 -13.71
C ARG A 412 17.24 9.59 -14.79
N HIS A 413 17.36 8.71 -15.79
CA HIS A 413 18.32 8.82 -16.89
C HIS A 413 17.65 8.47 -18.24
N PRO A 414 16.93 9.43 -18.86
CA PRO A 414 16.19 9.19 -20.10
C PRO A 414 17.05 8.77 -21.31
N SER A 415 18.37 9.02 -21.25
CA SER A 415 19.33 8.64 -22.29
C SER A 415 19.65 7.14 -22.31
N LEU A 416 19.36 6.41 -21.23
CA LEU A 416 19.63 4.97 -21.16
C LEU A 416 18.67 4.18 -22.08
N GLN A 417 19.22 3.26 -22.87
CA GLN A 417 18.41 2.32 -23.64
C GLN A 417 17.91 1.19 -22.74
N VAL A 418 16.74 1.39 -22.14
CA VAL A 418 16.11 0.42 -21.24
C VAL A 418 14.85 -0.15 -21.88
N VAL A 419 14.70 -1.47 -21.80
CA VAL A 419 13.55 -2.21 -22.35
C VAL A 419 12.88 -3.00 -21.23
N ARG A 420 11.63 -2.66 -20.94
CA ARG A 420 10.76 -3.47 -20.07
C ARG A 420 10.27 -4.70 -20.79
N LEU A 421 10.52 -5.86 -20.20
CA LEU A 421 10.05 -7.15 -20.72
C LEU A 421 8.92 -7.70 -19.87
N ARG A 422 7.98 -8.40 -20.51
CA ARG A 422 6.88 -9.10 -19.83
C ARG A 422 6.97 -10.62 -19.92
N GLY A 423 7.67 -11.15 -20.93
CA GLY A 423 7.79 -12.59 -21.13
C GLY A 423 8.77 -12.96 -22.23
N TRP A 424 9.05 -14.25 -22.33
CA TRP A 424 10.03 -14.81 -23.28
C TRP A 424 9.79 -14.43 -24.74
N PRO A 425 8.56 -14.51 -25.30
CA PRO A 425 8.35 -14.18 -26.72
C PRO A 425 8.71 -12.72 -27.04
N VAL A 426 8.33 -11.77 -26.18
CA VAL A 426 8.65 -10.35 -26.34
C VAL A 426 10.16 -10.13 -26.28
N PHE A 427 10.84 -10.84 -25.39
CA PHE A 427 12.29 -10.81 -25.31
C PHE A 427 12.97 -11.33 -26.57
N GLN A 428 12.54 -12.49 -27.09
CA GLN A 428 13.06 -13.06 -28.33
C GLN A 428 12.88 -12.07 -29.48
N THR A 429 11.67 -11.53 -29.67
CA THR A 429 11.40 -10.55 -30.72
C THR A 429 12.28 -9.32 -30.55
N SER A 430 12.40 -8.77 -29.34
CA SER A 430 13.24 -7.60 -29.08
C SER A 430 14.70 -7.87 -29.43
N VAL A 431 15.30 -8.95 -28.94
CA VAL A 431 16.71 -9.27 -29.21
C VAL A 431 16.96 -9.57 -30.69
N LEU A 432 16.05 -10.31 -31.33
CA LEU A 432 16.23 -10.73 -32.73
C LEU A 432 16.01 -9.59 -33.72
N SER A 433 15.18 -8.60 -33.38
CA SER A 433 14.85 -7.44 -34.22
C SER A 433 15.82 -6.27 -34.14
N LEU A 434 16.83 -6.32 -33.26
CA LEU A 434 17.88 -5.29 -33.18
C LEU A 434 18.63 -5.20 -34.51
N ARG A 435 18.44 -4.07 -35.23
CA ARG A 435 19.02 -3.79 -36.55
C ARG A 435 20.56 -3.74 -36.53
N ALA A 436 21.12 -3.13 -35.48
CA ALA A 436 22.55 -3.14 -35.18
C ALA A 436 22.76 -3.89 -33.87
N GLN A 437 23.80 -4.72 -33.77
CA GLN A 437 24.09 -5.38 -32.51
C GLN A 437 24.59 -4.34 -31.51
N PRO A 438 23.92 -4.13 -30.37
CA PRO A 438 24.42 -3.23 -29.33
C PRO A 438 25.76 -3.76 -28.85
N GLU A 439 26.68 -2.89 -28.43
CA GLU A 439 28.02 -3.28 -28.00
C GLU A 439 27.94 -4.32 -26.87
N SER A 440 27.15 -4.01 -25.84
CA SER A 440 26.82 -4.90 -24.73
C SER A 440 25.31 -5.00 -24.52
N VAL A 441 24.87 -6.18 -24.06
CA VAL A 441 23.50 -6.44 -23.64
C VAL A 441 23.50 -6.77 -22.16
N PHE A 442 22.63 -6.12 -21.40
CA PHE A 442 22.49 -6.31 -19.97
C PHE A 442 21.09 -6.80 -19.62
N MET A 443 20.97 -7.52 -18.52
CA MET A 443 19.69 -7.95 -17.97
C MET A 443 19.72 -7.99 -16.45
N THR A 444 18.63 -7.64 -15.79
CA THR A 444 18.50 -7.84 -14.34
C THR A 444 18.21 -9.30 -14.00
N ASP A 445 18.45 -9.70 -12.76
CA ASP A 445 18.03 -10.99 -12.21
C ASP A 445 16.53 -11.22 -12.36
N ALA A 446 15.70 -10.18 -12.18
CA ALA A 446 14.25 -10.28 -12.41
C ALA A 446 13.92 -10.79 -13.82
N VAL A 447 14.66 -10.36 -14.84
CA VAL A 447 14.49 -10.83 -16.23
C VAL A 447 15.05 -12.24 -16.40
N LEU A 448 16.30 -12.45 -15.97
CA LEU A 448 17.00 -13.71 -16.16
C LEU A 448 16.28 -14.89 -15.48
N GLU A 449 15.78 -14.67 -14.27
CA GLU A 449 15.07 -15.67 -13.47
C GLU A 449 13.60 -15.79 -13.87
N GLY A 450 12.96 -14.67 -14.22
CA GLY A 450 11.56 -14.64 -14.65
C GLY A 450 11.26 -15.44 -15.92
N PHE A 451 12.26 -15.75 -16.75
CA PHE A 451 12.08 -16.62 -17.90
C PHE A 451 12.01 -18.12 -17.56
N HIS A 452 12.39 -18.52 -16.34
CA HIS A 452 12.49 -19.92 -15.95
C HIS A 452 13.33 -20.78 -16.91
N LYS A 453 14.39 -20.20 -17.50
CA LYS A 453 15.32 -20.86 -18.42
C LYS A 453 16.74 -20.87 -17.85
N PRO A 454 17.10 -21.87 -17.01
CA PRO A 454 18.41 -21.94 -16.35
C PRO A 454 19.60 -21.92 -17.31
N ILE A 455 19.40 -22.42 -18.54
CA ILE A 455 20.40 -22.44 -19.61
C ILE A 455 21.00 -21.06 -19.90
N LEU A 456 20.25 -19.97 -19.68
CA LEU A 456 20.72 -18.61 -19.93
C LEU A 456 21.88 -18.20 -19.02
N ARG A 457 22.00 -18.80 -17.83
CA ARG A 457 23.08 -18.48 -16.87
C ARG A 457 24.48 -18.74 -17.42
N GLN A 458 24.63 -19.63 -18.41
CA GLN A 458 25.95 -19.92 -19.01
C GLN A 458 26.46 -18.82 -19.95
N TYR A 459 25.57 -17.92 -20.37
CA TYR A 459 25.87 -16.85 -21.34
C TYR A 459 26.08 -15.50 -20.68
N VAL A 460 25.91 -15.40 -19.36
CA VAL A 460 25.95 -14.13 -18.64
C VAL A 460 27.03 -14.13 -17.58
N ARG A 461 27.50 -12.94 -17.21
CA ARG A 461 28.36 -12.70 -16.05
C ARG A 461 27.76 -11.61 -15.17
N GLU A 462 27.89 -11.75 -13.85
CA GLU A 462 27.48 -10.71 -12.90
C GLU A 462 28.36 -9.48 -13.11
N ARG A 463 27.72 -8.33 -13.35
CA ARG A 463 28.38 -7.04 -13.60
C ARG A 463 28.37 -6.16 -12.36
N ALA A 464 27.23 -6.10 -11.67
CA ALA A 464 27.04 -5.33 -10.46
C ALA A 464 25.89 -5.90 -9.62
N ARG A 465 25.90 -5.59 -8.33
CA ARG A 465 24.84 -5.97 -7.38
C ARG A 465 24.46 -4.77 -6.53
N PHE A 466 23.16 -4.56 -6.41
CA PHE A 466 22.56 -3.47 -5.65
C PHE A 466 21.72 -4.07 -4.55
N THR A 467 21.86 -3.55 -3.34
CA THR A 467 21.12 -4.02 -2.17
C THR A 467 20.50 -2.86 -1.43
N GLY A 468 19.37 -3.12 -0.81
CA GLY A 468 18.65 -2.18 0.02
C GLY A 468 17.87 -2.91 1.10
N ASN A 469 17.22 -2.15 1.95
CA ASN A 469 16.44 -2.72 3.04
C ASN A 469 15.28 -3.58 2.47
N PRO A 470 15.22 -4.89 2.76
CA PRO A 470 14.20 -5.79 2.23
C PRO A 470 12.77 -5.35 2.53
N TRP A 471 12.56 -4.59 3.61
CA TRP A 471 11.23 -4.19 4.05
C TRP A 471 10.76 -2.88 3.45
N LEU A 472 11.68 -1.99 3.06
CA LEU A 472 11.35 -0.83 2.25
C LEU A 472 11.09 -1.25 0.80
N TYR A 473 11.83 -2.26 0.31
CA TYR A 473 11.81 -2.69 -1.08
C TYR A 473 11.50 -4.20 -1.21
N PRO A 474 10.31 -4.69 -0.79
CA PRO A 474 10.02 -6.13 -0.67
C PRO A 474 10.37 -6.95 -1.92
N THR A 475 10.02 -6.46 -3.10
CA THR A 475 10.26 -7.15 -4.37
C THR A 475 11.66 -6.89 -4.94
N TYR A 476 12.17 -5.66 -4.82
CA TYR A 476 13.42 -5.22 -5.49
C TYR A 476 14.49 -4.74 -4.50
N HIS A 477 14.63 -5.43 -3.36
CA HIS A 477 15.64 -5.12 -2.36
C HIS A 477 17.03 -5.62 -2.72
N ARG A 478 17.10 -6.56 -3.65
CA ARG A 478 18.33 -7.04 -4.26
C ARG A 478 18.10 -7.03 -5.76
N ILE A 479 19.01 -6.41 -6.49
CA ILE A 479 19.02 -6.41 -7.95
C ILE A 479 20.42 -6.79 -8.38
N ILE A 480 20.53 -7.74 -9.29
CA ILE A 480 21.80 -8.15 -9.89
C ILE A 480 21.76 -7.80 -11.36
N LEU A 481 22.71 -6.98 -11.81
CA LEU A 481 22.88 -6.67 -13.22
C LEU A 481 23.84 -7.69 -13.83
N TYR A 482 23.37 -8.39 -14.86
CA TYR A 482 24.16 -9.30 -15.66
C TYR A 482 24.51 -8.67 -17.00
N GLU A 483 25.68 -9.03 -17.53
CA GLU A 483 26.11 -8.71 -18.89
C GLU A 483 26.21 -10.00 -19.70
N ILE A 484 25.74 -9.99 -20.94
CA ILE A 484 26.00 -11.07 -21.89
C ILE A 484 27.50 -11.13 -22.17
N ARG A 485 28.08 -12.31 -21.96
CA ARG A 485 29.48 -12.60 -22.23
C ARG A 485 29.84 -12.25 -23.68
N PRO A 486 30.77 -11.32 -23.93
CA PRO A 486 31.15 -10.93 -25.30
C PRO A 486 31.61 -12.13 -26.14
N ASP A 487 32.32 -13.08 -25.53
CA ASP A 487 32.82 -14.31 -26.15
C ASP A 487 31.72 -15.31 -26.51
N ARG A 488 30.53 -15.23 -25.89
CA ARG A 488 29.41 -16.17 -26.12
C ARG A 488 28.17 -15.54 -26.74
N LYS A 489 28.29 -14.31 -27.24
CA LYS A 489 27.16 -13.52 -27.76
C LYS A 489 26.45 -14.20 -28.94
N VAL A 490 27.20 -14.87 -29.82
CA VAL A 490 26.66 -15.61 -30.97
C VAL A 490 25.89 -16.84 -30.51
N GLU A 491 26.47 -17.64 -29.61
CA GLU A 491 25.82 -18.84 -29.04
C GLU A 491 24.55 -18.48 -28.28
N TRP A 492 24.60 -17.42 -27.48
CA TRP A 492 23.45 -16.88 -26.77
C TRP A 492 22.31 -16.50 -27.72
N ARG A 493 22.63 -15.77 -28.81
CA ARG A 493 21.63 -15.38 -29.80
C ARG A 493 21.03 -16.58 -30.53
N ASN A 494 21.81 -17.61 -30.80
CA ASN A 494 21.33 -18.88 -31.37
C ASN A 494 20.42 -19.62 -30.37
N CYS A 495 20.76 -19.63 -29.09
CA CYS A 495 19.91 -20.19 -28.03
C CYS A 495 18.55 -19.48 -27.98
N ILE A 496 18.53 -18.14 -28.09
CA ILE A 496 17.29 -17.36 -28.16
C ILE A 496 16.48 -17.67 -29.42
N ARG A 497 17.14 -17.90 -30.56
CA ARG A 497 16.45 -18.22 -31.82
C ARG A 497 15.78 -19.59 -31.79
N ASN A 498 16.38 -20.55 -31.11
CA ASN A 498 15.99 -21.97 -31.18
C ASN A 498 15.11 -22.45 -30.01
N GLY A 499 14.89 -21.65 -28.97
CA GLY A 499 14.19 -22.04 -27.75
C GLY A 499 13.13 -21.06 -27.30
#